data_AF-A0A2U1MBC0-F1
#
_entry.id   AF-A0A2U1MBC0-F1
#
_cell.length_a   1.000
_cell.length_b   1.000
_cell.length_c   1.000
_cell.angle_alpha   90.00
_cell.angle_beta   90.00
_cell.angle_gamma   90.00
#
_symmetry.space_group_name_H-M   'P 1'
#
loop_
_entity.id
_entity.type
_entity.pdbx_description
1 polymer ?
#
loop_
_entity_poly.entity_id
_entity_poly.type
_entity_poly.pdbx_seq_one_letter_code
_entity_poly.pdbx_strand_id
1 'polypeptide(L)'
;MAMIGVASCWFNTLAGAGTGTSRSSQRLFSSSSSAATRLVIPKAATQNLNQNQHPKKKKRVPNKSSPEKEANIQKLSRRSRDENQYSNADDQNGVRNAEQPQSTAFKSFGTQRKNAKGFMGTLKDQQAETAQIQDASFLNAVVKVYCTHTAPDYSLPWQKQRQYTSTGSAFMIGDGKLLTNAHCVEHNTQVKVKKRGDDTKYVAKVLAKGMECDIALLSVENEKFWKGAEPLQFGHLPRLQDPVTVVGYPLGGDTISVTKGVVSRIEVTSYAHGSAELLGIQIDAAINPGNSGGPAFNDQGECIGVAFQVYRSDDTENIGYVIPTTVVSHFLDDYERNGKYTGFPSLGILLQKLENPALRACLKVPSNEGVLVRRVEPTAGASKVLKEGDVIVSFDGVDVGSEGTVPFRSTERIAFRYLISQKFTGDIAELGIIRAGVSMKVQTAMNPRVHLVPYHIEGGQPSYLIVAGLVFTPLSEPLIDEECEDSIGLKLLTKARYSMARFKGEQIVILSQVLANEVNIGYEDMSNEQVLKFNGTRIKNIHHLAHLVDLCKDKYLVFEFEDNYLAVLEREASSKASSCILKDYGIPSERSSDLLEPYIDPIGENQVIEHHDLGDSPVTNSDFGSDGLQWA
;
A
#
# COMPACT_ATOMS: atom_id res chain seq x y z
N MET A 1 -23.74 -68.44 6.09
CA MET A 1 -22.48 -69.15 6.38
C MET A 1 -21.65 -68.20 7.25
N ALA A 2 -21.73 -68.30 8.58
CA ALA A 2 -20.87 -69.13 9.46
C ALA A 2 -19.38 -68.78 9.29
N MET A 3 -18.54 -68.57 10.30
CA MET A 3 -18.60 -68.52 11.77
C MET A 3 -17.21 -67.97 12.22
N ILE A 4 -17.18 -67.20 13.32
CA ILE A 4 -16.32 -67.32 14.52
C ILE A 4 -14.85 -67.79 14.40
N GLY A 5 -13.93 -67.08 15.07
CA GLY A 5 -12.64 -67.60 15.53
C GLY A 5 -11.82 -66.64 16.41
N VAL A 6 -11.94 -66.79 17.74
CA VAL A 6 -11.19 -66.10 18.81
C VAL A 6 -10.05 -67.00 19.30
N ALA A 7 -8.87 -66.43 19.64
CA ALA A 7 -7.95 -66.85 20.72
C ALA A 7 -6.83 -65.79 20.83
N SER A 8 -6.68 -65.00 21.90
CA SER A 8 -6.33 -65.28 23.30
C SER A 8 -4.91 -65.81 23.51
N CYS A 9 -4.02 -64.99 24.10
CA CYS A 9 -3.24 -65.39 25.28
C CYS A 9 -2.62 -64.17 26.00
N TRP A 10 -2.86 -64.13 27.32
CA TRP A 10 -2.32 -63.24 28.35
C TRP A 10 -1.09 -63.85 29.04
N PHE A 11 -0.26 -63.00 29.69
CA PHE A 11 0.21 -63.07 31.10
C PHE A 11 1.18 -61.86 31.33
N ASN A 12 0.86 -60.84 32.14
CA ASN A 12 1.10 -60.68 33.60
C ASN A 12 2.57 -60.97 34.01
N THR A 13 3.33 -60.22 34.84
CA THR A 13 3.03 -59.19 35.87
C THR A 13 4.34 -58.70 36.53
N LEU A 14 4.24 -57.58 37.30
CA LEU A 14 5.09 -57.09 38.43
C LEU A 14 6.25 -56.14 38.08
N ALA A 15 6.48 -54.96 38.67
CA ALA A 15 6.07 -54.21 39.88
C ALA A 15 7.35 -53.74 40.63
N GLY A 16 7.31 -52.51 41.17
CA GLY A 16 8.26 -51.97 42.16
C GLY A 16 9.20 -50.90 41.58
N ALA A 17 8.91 -49.60 41.63
CA ALA A 17 8.81 -48.67 42.77
C ALA A 17 10.17 -48.27 43.39
N GLY A 18 10.43 -46.94 43.42
CA GLY A 18 11.09 -46.29 44.55
C GLY A 18 12.34 -45.43 44.27
N THR A 19 12.18 -44.12 44.52
CA THR A 19 13.16 -43.17 45.14
C THR A 19 14.46 -42.91 44.37
N GLY A 20 14.87 -41.69 43.99
CA GLY A 20 14.82 -40.41 44.69
C GLY A 20 16.19 -40.13 45.33
N THR A 21 17.03 -39.27 44.71
CA THR A 21 18.05 -38.44 45.39
C THR A 21 18.71 -37.46 44.43
N SER A 22 18.90 -36.24 44.94
CA SER A 22 19.66 -35.13 44.36
C SER A 22 21.17 -35.29 44.58
N ARG A 23 21.99 -34.74 43.67
CA ARG A 23 23.03 -33.73 43.97
C ARG A 23 23.99 -33.52 42.77
N SER A 24 24.11 -32.25 42.41
CA SER A 24 25.32 -31.49 42.05
C SER A 24 26.61 -32.27 41.71
N SER A 25 27.24 -31.97 40.56
CA SER A 25 28.38 -31.04 40.52
C SER A 25 29.12 -31.04 39.17
N GLN A 26 29.42 -29.81 38.76
CA GLN A 26 30.67 -29.34 38.16
C GLN A 26 31.09 -29.74 36.73
N ARG A 27 31.21 -28.64 35.97
CA ARG A 27 32.02 -28.39 34.76
C ARG A 27 33.35 -29.13 34.73
N LEU A 28 33.77 -29.54 33.53
CA LEU A 28 35.10 -29.26 32.98
C LEU A 28 35.10 -29.43 31.45
N PHE A 29 35.78 -28.49 30.80
CA PHE A 29 36.00 -28.36 29.36
C PHE A 29 36.81 -29.53 28.79
N SER A 30 36.55 -29.91 27.53
CA SER A 30 37.64 -30.06 26.57
C SER A 30 37.16 -29.96 25.12
N SER A 31 37.89 -29.13 24.38
CA SER A 31 37.87 -28.91 22.95
C SER A 31 38.24 -30.18 22.17
N SER A 32 37.53 -30.48 21.09
CA SER A 32 38.16 -31.14 19.95
C SER A 32 37.58 -30.62 18.63
N SER A 33 38.49 -30.10 17.83
CA SER A 33 38.37 -29.77 16.43
C SER A 33 37.94 -30.99 15.61
N SER A 34 36.98 -30.84 14.70
CA SER A 34 36.83 -31.79 13.60
C SER A 34 36.68 -31.06 12.27
N ALA A 35 37.43 -31.56 11.31
CA ALA A 35 37.75 -30.97 10.04
C ALA A 35 36.59 -31.03 9.04
N ALA A 36 36.52 -30.01 8.19
CA ALA A 36 35.67 -29.94 7.03
C ALA A 36 35.93 -31.12 6.08
N THR A 37 34.89 -31.89 5.77
CA THR A 37 34.89 -32.83 4.65
C THR A 37 33.78 -32.42 3.69
N ARG A 38 34.17 -31.92 2.51
CA ARG A 38 33.29 -31.62 1.38
C ARG A 38 32.63 -32.92 0.89
N LEU A 39 31.32 -32.94 0.83
CA LEU A 39 30.54 -34.00 0.19
C LEU A 39 30.09 -33.50 -1.19
N VAL A 40 30.65 -34.12 -2.23
CA VAL A 40 30.32 -33.91 -3.64
C VAL A 40 29.27 -34.94 -4.03
N ILE A 41 28.11 -34.49 -4.53
CA ILE A 41 27.06 -35.36 -5.08
C ILE A 41 27.31 -35.53 -6.59
N PRO A 42 27.42 -36.76 -7.13
CA PRO A 42 27.54 -37.00 -8.56
C PRO A 42 26.15 -37.12 -9.21
N LYS A 43 25.92 -36.41 -10.33
CA LYS A 43 24.77 -36.66 -11.23
C LYS A 43 25.16 -37.70 -12.27
N ALA A 44 24.44 -38.83 -12.28
CA ALA A 44 24.48 -39.83 -13.33
C ALA A 44 23.60 -39.42 -14.52
N ALA A 45 24.01 -39.86 -15.73
CA ALA A 45 23.47 -39.51 -17.03
C ALA A 45 22.64 -40.64 -17.64
N THR A 46 21.66 -40.28 -18.49
CA THR A 46 21.17 -41.07 -19.65
C THR A 46 20.38 -40.10 -20.57
N GLN A 47 20.92 -39.63 -21.71
CA GLN A 47 20.71 -40.10 -23.11
C GLN A 47 19.21 -40.24 -23.48
N ASN A 48 18.63 -39.72 -24.58
CA ASN A 48 19.02 -39.41 -25.96
C ASN A 48 17.80 -38.64 -26.59
N LEU A 49 17.81 -37.76 -27.61
CA LEU A 49 18.27 -37.85 -29.02
C LEU A 49 18.13 -36.46 -29.72
N ASN A 50 19.18 -36.05 -30.46
CA ASN A 50 19.24 -35.46 -31.83
C ASN A 50 18.16 -34.45 -32.32
N GLN A 51 18.46 -33.38 -33.07
CA GLN A 51 19.57 -33.10 -34.00
C GLN A 51 19.58 -31.64 -34.50
N ASN A 52 20.73 -31.25 -35.10
CA ASN A 52 21.02 -30.14 -36.04
C ASN A 52 21.31 -28.75 -35.42
N GLN A 53 22.38 -28.02 -35.77
CA GLN A 53 23.48 -28.18 -36.71
C GLN A 53 24.68 -27.31 -36.24
N HIS A 54 25.89 -27.79 -36.51
CA HIS A 54 27.19 -27.14 -36.37
C HIS A 54 27.53 -26.41 -37.72
N PRO A 55 28.71 -25.77 -37.96
CA PRO A 55 29.87 -25.53 -37.07
C PRO A 55 30.76 -24.25 -37.27
N LYS A 56 31.65 -24.01 -36.27
CA LYS A 56 33.12 -23.68 -36.36
C LYS A 56 33.54 -22.26 -36.83
N LYS A 57 34.66 -21.63 -36.41
CA LYS A 57 35.88 -21.92 -35.58
C LYS A 57 36.69 -20.59 -35.50
N LYS A 58 37.45 -20.18 -34.47
CA LYS A 58 38.84 -20.58 -34.05
C LYS A 58 39.31 -19.50 -33.02
N LYS A 59 39.69 -19.77 -31.76
CA LYS A 59 41.05 -20.01 -31.18
C LYS A 59 42.19 -19.15 -31.79
N ARG A 60 43.15 -18.51 -31.08
CA ARG A 60 43.84 -18.82 -29.79
C ARG A 60 44.74 -17.61 -29.35
N VAL A 61 45.05 -17.57 -28.04
CA VAL A 61 45.95 -16.75 -27.15
C VAL A 61 47.46 -16.86 -27.59
N PRO A 62 48.54 -16.12 -27.14
CA PRO A 62 48.80 -15.59 -25.77
C PRO A 62 49.79 -14.41 -25.45
N ASN A 63 49.80 -14.03 -24.15
CA ASN A 63 50.94 -13.70 -23.24
C ASN A 63 51.62 -12.30 -23.06
N LYS A 64 51.70 -11.91 -21.76
CA LYS A 64 52.87 -11.51 -20.92
C LYS A 64 53.12 -10.03 -20.46
N SER A 65 53.37 -9.95 -19.13
CA SER A 65 54.30 -9.12 -18.30
C SER A 65 54.01 -7.65 -17.90
N SER A 66 54.12 -7.44 -16.57
CA SER A 66 54.19 -6.24 -15.68
C SER A 66 55.53 -5.44 -15.78
N PRO A 67 55.90 -4.36 -15.00
CA PRO A 67 55.29 -3.67 -13.83
C PRO A 67 55.42 -2.08 -13.78
N GLU A 68 54.88 -1.48 -12.69
CA GLU A 68 55.37 -0.30 -11.90
C GLU A 68 55.32 1.20 -12.35
N LYS A 69 54.83 2.04 -11.38
CA LYS A 69 55.20 3.43 -10.94
C LYS A 69 54.30 4.67 -11.23
N GLU A 70 53.76 5.18 -10.10
CA GLU A 70 53.72 6.56 -9.54
C GLU A 70 52.95 7.73 -10.21
N ALA A 71 51.93 8.19 -9.46
CA ALA A 71 51.57 9.56 -9.04
C ALA A 71 51.38 10.71 -10.05
N ASN A 72 50.18 11.33 -10.06
CA ASN A 72 50.04 12.76 -9.73
C ASN A 72 48.60 13.19 -9.39
N ILE A 73 48.51 14.13 -8.45
CA ILE A 73 47.31 14.84 -7.97
C ILE A 73 47.13 16.10 -8.81
N GLN A 74 45.91 16.46 -9.25
CA GLN A 74 45.49 17.88 -9.35
C GLN A 74 43.99 18.10 -9.54
N LYS A 75 43.37 18.62 -8.47
CA LYS A 75 42.37 19.72 -8.39
C LYS A 75 41.62 20.11 -9.67
N LEU A 76 40.29 19.93 -9.65
CA LEU A 76 39.34 20.71 -10.44
C LEU A 76 38.95 21.98 -9.66
N SER A 77 39.26 23.15 -10.24
CA SER A 77 38.90 24.47 -9.72
C SER A 77 37.69 25.07 -10.44
N ARG A 78 36.88 25.75 -9.63
CA ARG A 78 35.71 26.61 -9.92
C ARG A 78 35.94 27.76 -10.93
N ARG A 79 34.79 28.33 -11.35
CA ARG A 79 34.42 29.74 -11.72
C ARG A 79 34.03 29.93 -13.20
N SER A 80 32.77 30.21 -13.54
CA SER A 80 31.94 31.45 -13.39
C SER A 80 32.25 32.56 -14.40
N ARG A 81 31.27 32.99 -15.21
CA ARG A 81 30.84 34.40 -15.37
C ARG A 81 29.78 34.62 -16.46
N ASP A 82 28.80 35.43 -16.11
CA ASP A 82 27.89 36.23 -16.95
C ASP A 82 28.64 37.31 -17.77
N GLU A 83 28.06 37.76 -18.89
CA GLU A 83 27.38 39.08 -18.99
C GLU A 83 27.04 39.50 -20.46
N ASN A 84 25.85 40.12 -20.61
CA ASN A 84 25.51 41.31 -21.42
C ASN A 84 25.43 41.20 -22.98
N GLN A 85 24.52 41.86 -23.74
CA GLN A 85 23.79 43.13 -23.52
C GLN A 85 22.77 43.46 -24.66
N TYR A 86 21.74 44.27 -24.32
CA TYR A 86 20.95 45.27 -25.12
C TYR A 86 20.00 44.85 -26.26
N SER A 87 18.85 45.50 -26.58
CA SER A 87 17.97 46.52 -25.95
C SER A 87 16.72 46.78 -26.85
N ASN A 88 15.64 47.29 -26.26
CA ASN A 88 14.31 47.65 -26.81
C ASN A 88 14.30 48.83 -27.82
N ALA A 89 13.25 48.93 -28.67
CA ALA A 89 12.21 50.00 -28.66
C ALA A 89 11.37 50.11 -29.97
N ASP A 90 10.06 50.33 -29.77
CA ASP A 90 9.08 51.21 -30.46
C ASP A 90 8.57 51.07 -31.91
N ASP A 91 7.22 51.18 -31.97
CA ASP A 91 6.29 51.88 -32.88
C ASP A 91 5.94 51.43 -34.32
N GLN A 92 4.63 51.18 -34.48
CA GLN A 92 3.68 51.68 -35.49
C GLN A 92 3.75 51.38 -37.01
N ASN A 93 2.54 51.04 -37.50
CA ASN A 93 1.91 51.32 -38.82
C ASN A 93 2.30 50.50 -40.07
N GLY A 94 1.27 49.98 -40.76
CA GLY A 94 1.39 49.61 -42.18
C GLY A 94 0.32 48.67 -42.73
N VAL A 95 -0.69 49.26 -43.38
CA VAL A 95 -1.88 48.64 -43.97
C VAL A 95 -1.65 48.24 -45.44
N ARG A 96 -2.40 47.22 -45.93
CA ARG A 96 -2.70 46.83 -47.36
C ARG A 96 -1.55 46.17 -48.15
N ASN A 97 -1.72 45.25 -49.10
CA ASN A 97 -2.86 44.85 -49.93
C ASN A 97 -2.67 43.41 -50.47
N ALA A 98 -3.75 42.88 -51.01
CA ALA A 98 -3.94 41.57 -51.67
C ALA A 98 -3.00 41.31 -52.85
N GLU A 99 -2.70 40.02 -53.11
CA GLU A 99 -2.82 39.34 -54.42
C GLU A 99 -2.37 37.86 -54.32
N GLN A 100 -3.28 36.95 -54.66
CA GLN A 100 -3.01 35.58 -55.15
C GLN A 100 -3.26 35.63 -56.67
N PRO A 101 -2.67 34.77 -57.56
CA PRO A 101 -2.90 33.30 -57.53
C PRO A 101 -1.87 32.37 -58.26
N GLN A 102 -2.25 31.08 -58.35
CA GLN A 102 -1.82 29.95 -59.24
C GLN A 102 -0.71 29.03 -58.71
N SER A 103 -0.93 27.75 -58.37
CA SER A 103 -1.52 26.55 -59.02
C SER A 103 -0.57 25.75 -59.92
N THR A 104 -0.34 24.47 -59.60
CA THR A 104 -0.25 23.27 -60.48
C THR A 104 0.31 22.10 -59.63
N ALA A 105 -0.49 21.10 -59.25
CA ALA A 105 -0.93 19.91 -60.00
C ALA A 105 0.10 18.74 -60.00
N PHE A 106 -0.26 17.63 -59.35
CA PHE A 106 0.29 16.30 -59.61
C PHE A 106 -0.83 15.33 -60.05
N LYS A 107 -0.61 14.65 -61.18
CA LYS A 107 -1.43 13.62 -61.85
C LYS A 107 -1.29 12.28 -61.10
N SER A 108 -2.38 11.58 -60.73
CA SER A 108 -3.18 10.59 -61.50
C SER A 108 -2.48 9.25 -61.83
N PHE A 109 -3.06 8.13 -61.38
CA PHE A 109 -3.39 6.86 -62.09
C PHE A 109 -4.03 5.91 -61.04
N GLY A 110 -5.08 5.12 -61.23
CA GLY A 110 -5.90 4.78 -62.39
C GLY A 110 -7.16 3.99 -61.93
N THR A 111 -8.11 3.87 -62.85
CA THR A 111 -9.51 3.44 -62.68
C THR A 111 -9.70 1.93 -62.81
N GLN A 112 -10.59 1.31 -62.02
CA GLN A 112 -11.41 0.18 -62.48
C GLN A 112 -12.85 0.24 -61.93
N ARG A 113 -13.77 -0.23 -62.78
CA ARG A 113 -15.23 -0.01 -62.80
C ARG A 113 -16.00 -1.20 -62.19
N LYS A 114 -17.19 -0.86 -61.66
CA LYS A 114 -18.44 -1.65 -61.55
C LYS A 114 -18.54 -2.77 -60.48
N ASN A 115 -19.45 -2.58 -59.53
CA ASN A 115 -20.86 -3.03 -59.66
C ASN A 115 -21.74 -2.46 -58.55
N ALA A 116 -22.91 -1.96 -58.92
CA ALA A 116 -24.00 -1.60 -58.02
C ALA A 116 -24.90 -2.81 -57.81
N LYS A 117 -25.11 -3.21 -56.55
CA LYS A 117 -26.37 -3.80 -56.04
C LYS A 117 -26.29 -4.01 -54.53
N GLY A 118 -27.17 -3.32 -53.81
CA GLY A 118 -27.67 -3.74 -52.49
C GLY A 118 -26.88 -3.26 -51.27
N PHE A 119 -27.18 -2.05 -50.79
CA PHE A 119 -27.21 -1.77 -49.35
C PHE A 119 -28.00 -0.47 -49.13
N MET A 120 -29.33 -0.58 -49.17
CA MET A 120 -30.25 0.49 -48.78
C MET A 120 -30.79 0.14 -47.40
N GLY A 121 -30.03 0.56 -46.39
CA GLY A 121 -30.19 0.30 -44.96
C GLY A 121 -28.78 0.38 -44.37
N THR A 122 -28.38 1.34 -43.54
CA THR A 122 -29.14 2.20 -42.66
C THR A 122 -28.32 3.47 -42.38
N LEU A 123 -28.53 4.52 -43.18
CA LEU A 123 -28.15 5.89 -42.79
C LEU A 123 -28.94 6.36 -41.56
N LYS A 124 -30.09 5.73 -41.28
CA LYS A 124 -30.88 5.93 -40.06
C LYS A 124 -30.23 5.33 -38.81
N ASP A 125 -29.47 4.24 -38.91
CA ASP A 125 -28.84 3.63 -37.72
C ASP A 125 -27.57 4.39 -37.34
N GLN A 126 -26.79 4.84 -38.32
CA GLN A 126 -25.65 5.73 -38.06
C GLN A 126 -26.12 7.11 -37.57
N GLN A 127 -27.24 7.65 -38.08
CA GLN A 127 -27.82 8.88 -37.53
C GLN A 127 -28.46 8.66 -36.15
N ALA A 128 -28.97 7.47 -35.82
CA ALA A 128 -29.51 7.15 -34.50
C ALA A 128 -28.40 7.00 -33.44
N GLU A 129 -27.29 6.34 -33.76
CA GLU A 129 -26.11 6.24 -32.87
C GLU A 129 -25.44 7.61 -32.66
N THR A 130 -25.38 8.44 -33.70
CA THR A 130 -24.79 9.79 -33.58
C THR A 130 -25.76 10.78 -32.91
N ALA A 131 -27.07 10.56 -32.98
CA ALA A 131 -28.08 11.38 -32.29
C ALA A 131 -28.13 11.10 -30.78
N GLN A 132 -27.88 9.87 -30.32
CA GLN A 132 -27.86 9.55 -28.88
C GLN A 132 -26.71 10.21 -28.10
N ILE A 133 -25.60 10.57 -28.77
CA ILE A 133 -24.45 11.26 -28.13
C ILE A 133 -24.69 12.79 -28.06
N GLN A 134 -25.68 13.31 -28.77
CA GLN A 134 -26.10 14.71 -28.62
C GLN A 134 -26.86 14.99 -27.31
N ASP A 135 -27.31 13.95 -26.59
CA ASP A 135 -27.99 14.01 -25.27
C ASP A 135 -27.01 14.05 -24.07
N ALA A 136 -25.91 14.79 -24.18
CA ALA A 136 -24.78 14.72 -23.27
C ALA A 136 -24.92 15.56 -21.97
N SER A 137 -26.09 15.57 -21.32
CA SER A 137 -26.27 16.26 -20.03
C SER A 137 -25.36 15.69 -18.94
N PHE A 138 -25.27 14.36 -18.84
CA PHE A 138 -24.43 13.67 -17.86
C PHE A 138 -22.93 13.95 -18.00
N LEU A 139 -22.44 14.24 -19.21
CA LEU A 139 -21.04 14.63 -19.45
C LEU A 139 -20.69 15.99 -18.80
N ASN A 140 -21.68 16.86 -18.58
CA ASN A 140 -21.47 18.17 -17.97
C ASN A 140 -21.27 18.08 -16.44
N ALA A 141 -21.67 16.96 -15.83
CA ALA A 141 -21.43 16.68 -14.43
C ALA A 141 -19.97 16.26 -14.14
N VAL A 142 -19.22 15.87 -15.19
CA VAL A 142 -17.81 15.47 -15.08
C VAL A 142 -16.92 16.70 -15.23
N VAL A 143 -15.94 16.83 -14.33
CA VAL A 143 -15.03 17.97 -14.26
C VAL A 143 -13.58 17.49 -14.23
N LYS A 144 -12.69 18.32 -14.77
CA LYS A 144 -11.26 18.06 -14.71
C LYS A 144 -10.68 18.59 -13.41
N VAL A 145 -9.88 17.79 -12.72
CA VAL A 145 -9.15 18.16 -11.51
C VAL A 145 -7.73 18.55 -11.87
N TYR A 146 -7.24 19.64 -11.28
CA TYR A 146 -5.84 20.03 -11.30
C TYR A 146 -5.38 20.11 -9.85
N CYS A 147 -4.39 19.29 -9.48
CA CYS A 147 -3.85 19.28 -8.13
C CYS A 147 -2.36 19.62 -8.16
N THR A 148 -1.97 20.55 -7.30
CA THR A 148 -0.56 20.83 -7.01
C THR A 148 -0.18 20.04 -5.76
N HIS A 149 0.82 19.17 -5.89
CA HIS A 149 1.28 18.26 -4.85
C HIS A 149 2.61 18.75 -4.27
N THR A 150 2.71 18.70 -2.94
CA THR A 150 3.96 18.95 -2.23
C THR A 150 4.07 17.92 -1.10
N ALA A 151 4.58 16.73 -1.44
CA ALA A 151 4.81 15.64 -0.50
C ALA A 151 5.93 16.01 0.50
N PRO A 152 5.89 15.47 1.74
CA PRO A 152 7.07 15.50 2.60
C PRO A 152 8.18 14.67 1.97
N ASP A 153 9.42 15.02 2.30
CA ASP A 153 10.59 14.15 2.09
C ASP A 153 10.68 13.25 3.33
N TYR A 154 10.58 11.93 3.19
CA TYR A 154 10.56 11.01 4.32
C TYR A 154 11.96 10.73 4.85
N SER A 155 12.98 10.74 3.99
CA SER A 155 14.40 10.62 4.33
C SER A 155 14.89 11.82 5.15
N LEU A 156 14.48 13.02 4.74
CA LEU A 156 14.75 14.31 5.38
C LEU A 156 13.42 14.95 5.85
N PRO A 157 12.82 14.45 6.95
CA PRO A 157 11.45 14.77 7.38
C PRO A 157 11.19 16.23 7.79
N TRP A 158 12.20 17.10 7.77
CA TRP A 158 12.07 18.55 7.88
C TRP A 158 11.92 19.28 6.54
N GLN A 159 12.06 18.57 5.42
CA GLN A 159 11.94 19.10 4.06
C GLN A 159 10.63 18.66 3.40
N LYS A 160 10.42 19.19 2.20
CA LYS A 160 9.38 18.77 1.29
C LYS A 160 10.00 18.47 -0.06
N GLN A 161 9.45 17.48 -0.75
CA GLN A 161 9.84 17.17 -2.11
C GLN A 161 9.45 18.31 -3.08
N ARG A 162 10.01 18.25 -4.28
CA ARG A 162 9.75 19.25 -5.32
C ARG A 162 8.27 19.26 -5.68
N GLN A 163 7.67 20.46 -5.64
CA GLN A 163 6.30 20.66 -6.07
C GLN A 163 6.10 20.23 -7.54
N TYR A 164 5.05 19.46 -7.80
CA TYR A 164 4.59 19.10 -9.14
C TYR A 164 3.07 19.24 -9.27
N THR A 165 2.57 19.21 -10.50
CA THR A 165 1.13 19.29 -10.78
C THR A 165 0.70 18.02 -11.52
N SER A 166 -0.44 17.48 -11.11
CA SER A 166 -1.12 16.39 -11.80
C SER A 166 -2.53 16.81 -12.23
N THR A 167 -3.13 16.00 -13.09
CA THR A 167 -4.54 16.15 -13.48
C THR A 167 -5.28 14.84 -13.31
N GLY A 168 -6.53 14.92 -12.89
CA GLY A 168 -7.45 13.79 -12.79
C GLY A 168 -8.86 14.19 -13.18
N SER A 169 -9.82 13.34 -12.85
CA SER A 169 -11.24 13.57 -13.09
C SER A 169 -12.02 13.59 -11.78
N ALA A 170 -13.15 14.28 -11.77
CA ALA A 170 -14.12 14.28 -10.69
C ALA A 170 -15.53 14.43 -11.26
N PHE A 171 -16.56 14.18 -10.45
CA PHE A 171 -17.94 14.39 -10.89
C PHE A 171 -18.87 14.87 -9.77
N MET A 172 -19.94 15.54 -10.17
CA MET A 172 -20.96 16.10 -9.28
C MET A 172 -21.89 15.01 -8.75
N ILE A 173 -22.08 14.97 -7.43
CA ILE A 173 -22.91 13.96 -6.74
C ILE A 173 -24.09 14.57 -5.96
N GLY A 174 -24.29 15.88 -6.05
CA GLY A 174 -25.30 16.62 -5.28
C GLY A 174 -24.71 17.44 -4.14
N ASP A 175 -25.53 18.25 -3.49
CA ASP A 175 -25.18 19.06 -2.29
C ASP A 175 -23.91 19.91 -2.39
N GLY A 176 -23.53 20.37 -3.58
CA GLY A 176 -22.29 21.13 -3.78
C GLY A 176 -21.01 20.29 -3.55
N LYS A 177 -21.09 18.98 -3.73
CA LYS A 177 -20.00 18.02 -3.55
C LYS A 177 -19.54 17.43 -4.89
N LEU A 178 -18.24 17.20 -4.99
CA LEU A 178 -17.61 16.44 -6.07
C LEU A 178 -16.95 15.19 -5.50
N LEU A 179 -17.01 14.09 -6.24
CA LEU A 179 -16.28 12.87 -5.93
C LEU A 179 -15.08 12.70 -6.88
N THR A 180 -13.95 12.25 -6.34
CA THR A 180 -12.72 11.93 -7.10
C THR A 180 -11.94 10.83 -6.36
N ASN A 181 -10.78 10.44 -6.87
CA ASN A 181 -9.89 9.55 -6.14
C ASN A 181 -9.04 10.28 -5.09
N ALA A 182 -8.66 9.58 -4.02
CA ALA A 182 -7.82 10.16 -2.97
C ALA A 182 -6.41 10.48 -3.48
N HIS A 183 -5.82 9.61 -4.31
CA HIS A 183 -4.50 9.86 -4.89
C HIS A 183 -4.47 11.09 -5.82
N CYS A 184 -5.60 11.45 -6.46
CA CYS A 184 -5.69 12.64 -7.30
C CYS A 184 -5.52 13.95 -6.49
N VAL A 185 -5.70 13.91 -5.18
CA VAL A 185 -5.60 15.07 -4.27
C VAL A 185 -4.69 14.78 -3.06
N GLU A 186 -3.82 13.79 -3.17
CA GLU A 186 -2.85 13.44 -2.13
C GLU A 186 -1.80 14.55 -1.98
N HIS A 187 -1.35 14.83 -0.75
CA HIS A 187 -0.40 15.92 -0.45
C HIS A 187 -0.72 17.27 -1.13
N ASN A 188 -2.01 17.57 -1.32
CA ASN A 188 -2.44 18.75 -2.06
C ASN A 188 -2.03 20.04 -1.32
N THR A 189 -1.43 20.97 -2.07
CA THR A 189 -1.25 22.37 -1.67
C THR A 189 -2.35 23.25 -2.25
N GLN A 190 -2.86 22.87 -3.43
CA GLN A 190 -3.95 23.56 -4.10
C GLN A 190 -4.70 22.60 -5.01
N VAL A 191 -6.03 22.58 -4.91
CA VAL A 191 -6.91 21.85 -5.82
C VAL A 191 -7.74 22.83 -6.62
N LYS A 192 -7.83 22.64 -7.93
CA LYS A 192 -8.71 23.38 -8.84
C LYS A 192 -9.52 22.42 -9.66
N VAL A 193 -10.72 22.84 -10.05
CA VAL A 193 -11.60 22.09 -10.95
C VAL A 193 -12.05 22.95 -12.13
N LYS A 194 -12.23 22.32 -13.29
CA LYS A 194 -12.67 22.97 -14.53
C LYS A 194 -13.85 22.20 -15.11
N LYS A 195 -14.96 22.90 -15.37
CA LYS A 195 -16.14 22.30 -16.00
C LYS A 195 -15.91 22.08 -17.49
N ARG A 196 -16.66 21.16 -18.08
CA ARG A 196 -16.72 21.00 -19.53
C ARG A 196 -17.24 22.28 -20.19
N GLY A 197 -16.53 22.75 -21.23
CA GLY A 197 -16.94 23.93 -22.00
C GLY A 197 -16.74 25.28 -21.29
N ASP A 198 -16.07 25.30 -20.14
CA ASP A 198 -15.76 26.52 -19.39
C ASP A 198 -14.24 26.62 -19.20
N ASP A 199 -13.63 27.75 -19.58
CA ASP A 199 -12.19 27.97 -19.41
C ASP A 199 -11.79 28.37 -17.99
N THR A 200 -12.75 28.64 -17.13
CA THR A 200 -12.53 29.06 -15.75
C THR A 200 -12.14 27.86 -14.87
N LYS A 201 -11.00 27.99 -14.18
CA LYS A 201 -10.61 27.08 -13.10
C LYS A 201 -11.12 27.63 -11.77
N TYR A 202 -11.87 26.81 -11.04
CA TYR A 202 -12.41 27.13 -9.72
C TYR A 202 -11.58 26.46 -8.64
N VAL A 203 -11.34 27.14 -7.52
CA VAL A 203 -10.64 26.53 -6.38
C VAL A 203 -11.59 25.56 -5.69
N ALA A 204 -11.10 24.35 -5.41
CA ALA A 204 -11.81 23.34 -4.64
C ALA A 204 -11.10 23.08 -3.31
N LYS A 205 -11.85 22.65 -2.31
CA LYS A 205 -11.32 22.22 -1.00
C LYS A 205 -11.59 20.73 -0.82
N VAL A 206 -10.65 20.02 -0.21
CA VAL A 206 -10.83 18.61 0.16
C VAL A 206 -11.60 18.55 1.47
N LEU A 207 -12.79 17.94 1.47
CA LEU A 207 -13.63 17.75 2.64
C LEU A 207 -13.25 16.48 3.43
N ALA A 208 -13.00 15.38 2.71
CA ALA A 208 -12.62 14.10 3.28
C ALA A 208 -11.79 13.29 2.28
N LYS A 209 -10.94 12.41 2.80
CA LYS A 209 -10.15 11.44 2.02
C LYS A 209 -10.21 10.09 2.71
N GLY A 210 -10.63 9.06 1.99
CA GLY A 210 -10.49 7.67 2.36
C GLY A 210 -9.35 7.08 1.55
N MET A 211 -8.15 7.03 2.13
CA MET A 211 -6.95 6.48 1.45
C MET A 211 -7.15 4.98 1.15
N GLU A 212 -7.73 4.24 2.10
CA GLU A 212 -8.04 2.81 1.98
C GLU A 212 -8.91 2.45 0.78
N CYS A 213 -9.94 3.25 0.52
CA CYS A 213 -10.85 3.07 -0.61
C CYS A 213 -10.53 3.95 -1.81
N ASP A 214 -9.45 4.73 -1.76
CA ASP A 214 -9.05 5.70 -2.78
C ASP A 214 -10.18 6.65 -3.23
N ILE A 215 -10.94 7.21 -2.29
CA ILE A 215 -12.01 8.19 -2.54
C ILE A 215 -11.70 9.51 -1.84
N ALA A 216 -11.95 10.63 -2.52
CA ALA A 216 -11.96 11.95 -1.90
C ALA A 216 -13.22 12.74 -2.26
N LEU A 217 -13.70 13.50 -1.28
CA LEU A 217 -14.83 14.40 -1.40
C LEU A 217 -14.31 15.83 -1.49
N LEU A 218 -14.73 16.59 -2.50
CA LEU A 218 -14.36 17.98 -2.69
C LEU A 218 -15.58 18.91 -2.62
N SER A 219 -15.35 20.16 -2.22
CA SER A 219 -16.32 21.25 -2.32
C SER A 219 -15.77 22.41 -3.14
N VAL A 220 -16.69 23.17 -3.73
CA VAL A 220 -16.37 24.41 -4.46
C VAL A 220 -17.27 25.53 -3.93
N GLU A 221 -16.67 26.56 -3.34
CA GLU A 221 -17.41 27.67 -2.72
C GLU A 221 -18.05 28.62 -3.73
N ASN A 222 -17.51 28.69 -4.95
CA ASN A 222 -17.98 29.63 -5.96
C ASN A 222 -19.30 29.15 -6.60
N GLU A 223 -20.41 29.82 -6.30
CA GLU A 223 -21.75 29.49 -6.81
C GLU A 223 -21.85 29.44 -8.35
N LYS A 224 -21.00 30.20 -9.07
CA LYS A 224 -20.99 30.17 -10.55
C LYS A 224 -20.59 28.79 -11.10
N PHE A 225 -19.80 28.04 -10.33
CA PHE A 225 -19.46 26.66 -10.68
C PHE A 225 -20.73 25.80 -10.73
N TRP A 226 -21.62 25.93 -9.75
CA TRP A 226 -22.83 25.10 -9.60
C TRP A 226 -24.01 25.56 -10.47
N LYS A 227 -23.93 26.70 -11.15
CA LYS A 227 -25.01 27.18 -12.02
C LYS A 227 -25.26 26.20 -13.18
N GLY A 228 -26.47 25.63 -13.23
CA GLY A 228 -26.87 24.64 -14.24
C GLY A 228 -26.24 23.27 -14.03
N ALA A 229 -25.74 22.98 -12.83
CA ALA A 229 -25.21 21.67 -12.47
C ALA A 229 -26.35 20.65 -12.33
N GLU A 230 -26.22 19.53 -13.02
CA GLU A 230 -27.09 18.36 -12.89
C GLU A 230 -26.24 17.22 -12.32
N PRO A 231 -26.36 16.91 -11.01
CA PRO A 231 -25.55 15.87 -10.39
C PRO A 231 -25.94 14.47 -10.88
N LEU A 232 -24.97 13.57 -10.88
CA LEU A 232 -25.19 12.18 -11.28
C LEU A 232 -25.95 11.42 -10.20
N GLN A 233 -26.79 10.49 -10.63
CA GLN A 233 -27.43 9.52 -9.76
C GLN A 233 -26.59 8.25 -9.69
N PHE A 234 -26.51 7.65 -8.50
CA PHE A 234 -25.83 6.37 -8.32
C PHE A 234 -26.74 5.21 -8.71
N GLY A 235 -26.19 4.30 -9.53
CA GLY A 235 -26.82 3.05 -9.90
C GLY A 235 -26.48 1.92 -8.93
N HIS A 236 -27.13 0.78 -9.14
CA HIS A 236 -26.82 -0.44 -8.39
C HIS A 236 -25.54 -1.12 -8.89
N LEU A 237 -25.01 -2.04 -8.09
CA LEU A 237 -23.86 -2.85 -8.47
C LEU A 237 -24.21 -3.68 -9.73
N PRO A 238 -23.43 -3.58 -10.83
CA PRO A 238 -23.76 -4.20 -12.11
C PRO A 238 -23.58 -5.72 -12.08
N ARG A 239 -23.99 -6.40 -13.16
CA ARG A 239 -23.73 -7.83 -13.41
C ARG A 239 -22.60 -7.99 -14.41
N LEU A 240 -22.04 -9.21 -14.47
CA LEU A 240 -21.06 -9.55 -15.49
C LEU A 240 -21.68 -9.37 -16.89
N GLN A 241 -20.87 -8.90 -17.84
CA GLN A 241 -21.25 -8.50 -19.20
C GLN A 241 -22.13 -7.25 -19.33
N ASP A 242 -22.54 -6.61 -18.23
CA ASP A 242 -23.25 -5.35 -18.33
C ASP A 242 -22.34 -4.30 -19.01
N PRO A 243 -22.87 -3.52 -19.96
CA PRO A 243 -22.12 -2.47 -20.63
C PRO A 243 -21.76 -1.36 -19.66
N VAL A 244 -20.54 -0.84 -19.83
CA VAL A 244 -19.99 0.24 -19.01
C VAL A 244 -19.35 1.30 -19.88
N THR A 245 -19.62 2.56 -19.55
CA THR A 245 -19.00 3.72 -20.17
C THR A 245 -18.23 4.52 -19.13
N VAL A 246 -16.92 4.65 -19.30
CA VAL A 246 -16.08 5.47 -18.42
C VAL A 246 -15.83 6.82 -19.06
N VAL A 247 -15.98 7.87 -18.26
CA VAL A 247 -15.84 9.26 -18.70
C VAL A 247 -14.82 9.97 -17.84
N GLY A 248 -13.89 10.68 -18.48
CA GLY A 248 -12.85 11.42 -17.77
C GLY A 248 -12.03 12.34 -18.67
N TYR A 249 -10.95 12.88 -18.12
CA TYR A 249 -10.03 13.78 -18.80
C TYR A 249 -8.64 13.15 -18.86
N PRO A 250 -8.22 12.60 -20.01
CA PRO A 250 -6.93 11.94 -20.13
C PRO A 250 -5.79 12.95 -19.96
N LEU A 251 -4.63 12.44 -19.53
CA LEU A 251 -3.43 13.24 -19.34
C LEU A 251 -3.08 14.03 -20.63
N GLY A 252 -2.77 15.32 -20.48
CA GLY A 252 -2.33 16.19 -21.58
C GLY A 252 -3.43 16.83 -22.42
N GLY A 253 -4.68 16.37 -22.35
CA GLY A 253 -5.82 16.94 -23.07
C GLY A 253 -6.81 17.68 -22.16
N ASP A 254 -7.40 18.79 -22.62
CA ASP A 254 -8.49 19.50 -21.91
C ASP A 254 -9.90 19.09 -22.36
N THR A 255 -9.97 18.17 -23.31
CA THR A 255 -11.22 17.60 -23.81
C THR A 255 -11.59 16.34 -23.04
N ILE A 256 -12.88 16.14 -22.83
CA ILE A 256 -13.43 14.92 -22.22
C ILE A 256 -13.19 13.72 -23.14
N SER A 257 -12.89 12.57 -22.54
CA SER A 257 -12.73 11.28 -23.20
C SER A 257 -13.77 10.31 -22.67
N VAL A 258 -14.19 9.40 -23.56
CA VAL A 258 -15.18 8.37 -23.27
C VAL A 258 -14.62 7.04 -23.75
N THR A 259 -14.55 6.06 -22.86
CA THR A 259 -14.21 4.68 -23.20
C THR A 259 -15.37 3.76 -22.85
N LYS A 260 -15.67 2.80 -23.72
CA LYS A 260 -16.74 1.83 -23.52
C LYS A 260 -16.16 0.43 -23.41
N GLY A 261 -16.85 -0.41 -22.64
CA GLY A 261 -16.54 -1.82 -22.47
C GLY A 261 -17.69 -2.52 -21.76
N VAL A 262 -17.39 -3.62 -21.10
CA VAL A 262 -18.31 -4.38 -20.26
C VAL A 262 -17.67 -4.68 -18.90
N VAL A 263 -18.52 -5.08 -17.95
CA VAL A 263 -18.08 -5.62 -16.66
C VAL A 263 -17.53 -7.03 -16.85
N SER A 264 -16.22 -7.19 -16.67
CA SER A 264 -15.49 -8.44 -16.86
C SER A 264 -15.45 -9.31 -15.60
N ARG A 265 -15.35 -8.68 -14.42
CA ARG A 265 -15.29 -9.38 -13.13
C ARG A 265 -15.77 -8.49 -11.99
N ILE A 266 -16.30 -9.10 -10.94
CA ILE A 266 -16.58 -8.44 -9.66
C ILE A 266 -15.93 -9.30 -8.58
N GLU A 267 -14.95 -8.75 -7.88
CA GLU A 267 -14.19 -9.49 -6.87
C GLU A 267 -13.71 -8.56 -5.75
N VAL A 268 -13.24 -9.14 -4.65
CA VAL A 268 -12.51 -8.37 -3.63
C VAL A 268 -11.08 -8.19 -4.13
N THR A 269 -10.66 -6.94 -4.32
CA THR A 269 -9.36 -6.57 -4.87
C THR A 269 -8.57 -5.75 -3.87
N SER A 270 -7.24 -5.85 -3.92
CA SER A 270 -6.36 -4.95 -3.17
C SER A 270 -6.35 -3.56 -3.82
N TYR A 271 -6.69 -2.54 -3.05
CA TYR A 271 -6.60 -1.15 -3.49
C TYR A 271 -5.16 -0.69 -3.35
N ALA A 272 -4.48 -0.48 -4.50
CA ALA A 272 -3.03 -0.26 -4.56
C ALA A 272 -2.51 0.85 -3.64
N HIS A 273 -3.30 1.91 -3.44
CA HIS A 273 -2.92 3.07 -2.64
C HIS A 273 -3.46 3.02 -1.19
N GLY A 274 -4.26 2.00 -0.86
CA GLY A 274 -5.08 1.97 0.35
C GLY A 274 -4.81 0.83 1.31
N SER A 275 -4.05 -0.21 0.92
CA SER A 275 -3.77 -1.42 1.73
C SER A 275 -5.02 -2.23 2.17
N ALA A 276 -6.22 -1.75 1.83
CA ALA A 276 -7.47 -2.43 2.09
C ALA A 276 -7.88 -3.31 0.90
N GLU A 277 -8.49 -4.43 1.23
CA GLU A 277 -9.14 -5.31 0.27
C GLU A 277 -10.65 -5.04 0.28
N LEU A 278 -11.14 -4.41 -0.77
CA LEU A 278 -12.53 -4.01 -0.91
C LEU A 278 -13.12 -4.56 -2.20
N LEU A 279 -14.45 -4.51 -2.32
CA LEU A 279 -15.12 -4.89 -3.56
C LEU A 279 -14.68 -3.99 -4.70
N GLY A 280 -14.22 -4.58 -5.80
CA GLY A 280 -13.86 -3.90 -7.04
C GLY A 280 -14.63 -4.47 -8.23
N ILE A 281 -14.88 -3.62 -9.23
CA ILE A 281 -15.42 -4.03 -10.53
C ILE A 281 -14.28 -3.95 -11.54
N GLN A 282 -13.97 -5.07 -12.19
CA GLN A 282 -13.06 -5.12 -13.32
C GLN A 282 -13.84 -4.90 -14.62
N ILE A 283 -13.31 -4.06 -15.50
CA ILE A 283 -13.88 -3.75 -16.81
C ILE A 283 -12.82 -3.94 -17.90
N ASP A 284 -13.25 -4.20 -19.14
CA ASP A 284 -12.35 -4.27 -20.31
C ASP A 284 -12.23 -2.93 -21.06
N ALA A 285 -12.88 -1.87 -20.57
CA ALA A 285 -12.69 -0.52 -21.08
C ALA A 285 -11.32 0.02 -20.65
N ALA A 286 -10.60 0.63 -21.59
CA ALA A 286 -9.31 1.25 -21.28
C ALA A 286 -9.47 2.41 -20.28
N ILE A 287 -8.67 2.36 -19.20
CA ILE A 287 -8.51 3.45 -18.23
C ILE A 287 -7.11 4.03 -18.39
N ASN A 288 -7.03 5.27 -18.87
CA ASN A 288 -5.77 5.99 -19.02
C ASN A 288 -5.54 6.93 -17.82
N PRO A 289 -4.28 7.26 -17.48
CA PRO A 289 -3.98 8.31 -16.52
C PRO A 289 -4.76 9.60 -16.83
N GLY A 290 -5.38 10.18 -15.80
CA GLY A 290 -6.26 11.34 -15.91
C GLY A 290 -7.76 10.99 -15.90
N ASN A 291 -8.16 9.81 -16.38
CA ASN A 291 -9.55 9.34 -16.25
C ASN A 291 -9.88 8.89 -14.82
N SER A 292 -8.86 8.55 -14.03
CA SER A 292 -9.01 8.25 -12.59
C SER A 292 -9.77 9.36 -11.88
N GLY A 293 -10.75 8.96 -11.07
CA GLY A 293 -11.66 9.82 -10.33
C GLY A 293 -12.92 10.20 -11.10
N GLY A 294 -13.00 9.86 -12.40
CA GLY A 294 -14.19 10.03 -13.23
C GLY A 294 -15.23 8.93 -12.99
N PRO A 295 -16.49 9.14 -13.39
CA PRO A 295 -17.55 8.16 -13.22
C PRO A 295 -17.50 7.04 -14.27
N ALA A 296 -17.94 5.86 -13.87
CA ALA A 296 -18.32 4.76 -14.75
C ALA A 296 -19.85 4.66 -14.79
N PHE A 297 -20.45 4.58 -15.97
CA PHE A 297 -21.89 4.60 -16.20
C PHE A 297 -22.42 3.26 -16.72
N ASN A 298 -23.65 2.90 -16.33
CA ASN A 298 -24.45 1.91 -17.03
C ASN A 298 -25.14 2.54 -18.27
N ASP A 299 -25.84 1.71 -19.05
CA ASP A 299 -26.59 2.16 -20.24
C ASP A 299 -27.77 3.08 -19.92
N GLN A 300 -28.21 3.14 -18.66
CA GLN A 300 -29.26 4.03 -18.18
C GLN A 300 -28.72 5.42 -17.80
N GLY A 301 -27.39 5.64 -17.86
CA GLY A 301 -26.76 6.89 -17.48
C GLY A 301 -26.55 7.07 -15.98
N GLU A 302 -26.75 6.02 -15.18
CA GLU A 302 -26.49 6.02 -13.74
C GLU A 302 -25.01 5.69 -13.48
N CYS A 303 -24.41 6.35 -12.50
CA CYS A 303 -23.04 6.11 -12.09
C CYS A 303 -22.96 4.81 -11.27
N ILE A 304 -22.27 3.79 -11.79
CA ILE A 304 -22.03 2.50 -11.12
C ILE A 304 -20.72 2.48 -10.30
N GLY A 305 -19.93 3.54 -10.38
CA GLY A 305 -18.72 3.69 -9.56
C GLY A 305 -17.73 4.73 -10.06
N VAL A 306 -16.56 4.77 -9.41
CA VAL A 306 -15.45 5.67 -9.73
C VAL A 306 -14.35 4.90 -10.45
N ALA A 307 -13.96 5.34 -11.64
CA ALA A 307 -12.83 4.75 -12.34
C ALA A 307 -11.54 4.97 -11.55
N PHE A 308 -10.77 3.90 -11.34
CA PHE A 308 -9.47 3.99 -10.69
C PHE A 308 -8.49 3.04 -11.38
N GLN A 309 -7.23 3.47 -11.48
CA GLN A 309 -6.19 2.67 -12.11
C GLN A 309 -5.40 1.93 -11.03
N VAL A 310 -5.36 0.61 -11.12
CA VAL A 310 -4.43 -0.22 -10.34
C VAL A 310 -3.09 -0.29 -11.09
N TYR A 311 -1.99 -0.34 -10.33
CA TYR A 311 -0.63 -0.51 -10.84
C TYR A 311 -0.59 -1.64 -11.88
N ARG A 312 -0.12 -1.31 -13.10
CA ARG A 312 -0.02 -2.25 -14.22
C ARG A 312 1.24 -3.09 -14.05
N SER A 313 1.13 -4.40 -14.19
CA SER A 313 2.23 -5.18 -14.75
C SER A 313 2.32 -4.88 -16.24
N ASP A 314 3.53 -4.70 -16.78
CA ASP A 314 3.77 -4.41 -18.21
C ASP A 314 3.14 -5.45 -19.16
N ASP A 315 2.76 -6.62 -18.66
CA ASP A 315 2.18 -7.74 -19.41
C ASP A 315 0.63 -7.73 -19.50
N THR A 316 -0.08 -6.78 -18.89
CA THR A 316 -1.56 -6.75 -18.89
C THR A 316 -2.13 -5.52 -19.58
N GLU A 317 -2.64 -5.70 -20.81
CA GLU A 317 -3.39 -4.69 -21.56
C GLU A 317 -4.91 -4.76 -21.28
N ASN A 318 -5.60 -3.62 -21.38
CA ASN A 318 -7.07 -3.51 -21.33
C ASN A 318 -7.78 -4.04 -20.06
N ILE A 319 -7.14 -3.91 -18.89
CA ILE A 319 -7.81 -4.12 -17.61
C ILE A 319 -8.00 -2.77 -16.92
N GLY A 320 -9.26 -2.40 -16.71
CA GLY A 320 -9.68 -1.25 -15.91
C GLY A 320 -10.34 -1.69 -14.61
N TYR A 321 -10.26 -0.85 -13.58
CA TYR A 321 -10.98 -1.08 -12.33
C TYR A 321 -11.90 0.09 -12.00
N VAL A 322 -13.01 -0.21 -11.34
CA VAL A 322 -14.02 0.75 -10.89
C VAL A 322 -14.35 0.47 -9.43
N ILE A 323 -14.27 1.52 -8.60
CA ILE A 323 -14.70 1.52 -7.21
C ILE A 323 -16.23 1.51 -7.22
N PRO A 324 -16.90 0.43 -6.82
CA PRO A 324 -18.34 0.29 -6.96
C PRO A 324 -19.11 1.28 -6.08
N THR A 325 -20.35 1.58 -6.46
CA THR A 325 -21.26 2.41 -5.66
C THR A 325 -21.43 1.93 -4.23
N THR A 326 -21.34 0.63 -3.94
CA THR A 326 -21.41 0.12 -2.57
C THR A 326 -20.27 0.63 -1.68
N VAL A 327 -19.06 0.76 -2.23
CA VAL A 327 -17.90 1.32 -1.50
C VAL A 327 -18.02 2.84 -1.39
N VAL A 328 -18.50 3.50 -2.46
CA VAL A 328 -18.78 4.94 -2.45
C VAL A 328 -19.83 5.31 -1.41
N SER A 329 -20.94 4.59 -1.36
CA SER A 329 -22.02 4.80 -0.39
C SER A 329 -21.53 4.60 1.04
N HIS A 330 -20.73 3.56 1.30
CA HIS A 330 -20.12 3.35 2.61
C HIS A 330 -19.27 4.55 3.04
N PHE A 331 -18.39 5.05 2.17
CA PHE A 331 -17.57 6.23 2.44
C PHE A 331 -18.41 7.49 2.72
N LEU A 332 -19.47 7.72 1.92
CA LEU A 332 -20.35 8.89 2.08
C LEU A 332 -21.16 8.82 3.38
N ASP A 333 -21.74 7.65 3.70
CA ASP A 333 -22.48 7.41 4.94
C ASP A 333 -21.58 7.57 6.17
N ASP A 334 -20.35 7.04 6.12
CA ASP A 334 -19.37 7.17 7.20
C ASP A 334 -19.04 8.64 7.47
N TYR A 335 -18.75 9.40 6.40
CA TYR A 335 -18.49 10.83 6.50
C TYR A 335 -19.70 11.60 7.04
N GLU A 336 -20.92 11.27 6.60
CA GLU A 336 -22.14 11.95 7.06
C GLU A 336 -22.42 11.69 8.55
N ARG A 337 -22.23 10.45 9.02
CA ARG A 337 -22.46 10.06 10.42
C ARG A 337 -21.44 10.68 11.37
N ASN A 338 -20.18 10.76 10.95
CA ASN A 338 -19.06 11.07 11.84
C ASN A 338 -18.45 12.46 11.61
N GLY A 339 -18.80 13.15 10.52
CA GLY A 339 -18.17 14.40 10.08
C GLY A 339 -16.73 14.25 9.59
N LYS A 340 -16.22 13.01 9.54
CA LYS A 340 -14.88 12.60 9.11
C LYS A 340 -14.91 11.15 8.65
N TYR A 341 -13.93 10.75 7.86
CA TYR A 341 -13.73 9.35 7.49
C TYR A 341 -13.16 8.55 8.68
N THR A 342 -13.73 7.38 8.96
CA THR A 342 -13.36 6.48 10.05
C THR A 342 -12.79 5.14 9.59
N GLY A 343 -12.76 4.87 8.29
CA GLY A 343 -12.11 3.66 7.74
C GLY A 343 -13.06 2.49 7.50
N PHE A 344 -12.55 1.49 6.78
CA PHE A 344 -13.18 0.18 6.70
C PHE A 344 -12.69 -0.69 7.87
N PRO A 345 -13.60 -1.36 8.60
CA PRO A 345 -13.18 -2.21 9.69
C PRO A 345 -12.48 -3.48 9.19
N SER A 346 -11.63 -4.03 10.03
CA SER A 346 -11.00 -5.33 9.85
C SER A 346 -11.35 -6.24 11.03
N LEU A 347 -11.41 -7.55 10.76
CA LEU A 347 -11.53 -8.55 11.81
C LEU A 347 -10.18 -8.81 12.52
N GLY A 348 -9.06 -8.41 11.90
CA GLY A 348 -7.71 -8.56 12.46
C GLY A 348 -7.29 -10.01 12.64
N ILE A 349 -7.49 -10.86 11.62
CA ILE A 349 -7.14 -12.28 11.68
C ILE A 349 -6.39 -12.75 10.42
N LEU A 350 -5.53 -13.75 10.61
CA LEU A 350 -4.94 -14.52 9.52
C LEU A 350 -5.66 -15.85 9.39
N LEU A 351 -6.09 -16.18 8.17
CA LEU A 351 -6.93 -17.34 7.88
C LEU A 351 -6.18 -18.40 7.06
N GLN A 352 -6.60 -19.65 7.22
CA GLN A 352 -6.21 -20.77 6.36
C GLN A 352 -7.46 -21.49 5.85
N LYS A 353 -7.46 -21.77 4.54
CA LYS A 353 -8.50 -22.55 3.89
C LYS A 353 -8.51 -24.00 4.38
N LEU A 354 -9.70 -24.58 4.38
CA LEU A 354 -9.94 -25.93 4.86
C LEU A 354 -10.28 -26.89 3.73
N GLU A 355 -9.59 -26.84 2.58
CA GLU A 355 -9.81 -27.73 1.43
C GLU A 355 -9.51 -29.21 1.72
N ASN A 356 -8.52 -29.46 2.57
CA ASN A 356 -8.04 -30.80 2.85
C ASN A 356 -8.99 -31.56 3.79
N PRO A 357 -9.55 -32.72 3.39
CA PRO A 357 -10.47 -33.49 4.24
C PRO A 357 -9.85 -33.98 5.57
N ALA A 358 -8.56 -34.33 5.57
CA ALA A 358 -7.88 -34.78 6.78
C ALA A 358 -7.71 -33.63 7.79
N LEU A 359 -7.44 -32.41 7.32
CA LEU A 359 -7.39 -31.22 8.15
C LEU A 359 -8.75 -30.95 8.81
N ARG A 360 -9.84 -31.01 8.04
CA ARG A 360 -11.21 -30.84 8.58
C ARG A 360 -11.55 -31.92 9.61
N ALA A 361 -11.24 -33.18 9.32
CA ALA A 361 -11.49 -34.29 10.24
C ALA A 361 -10.70 -34.14 11.55
N CYS A 362 -9.44 -33.72 11.47
CA CYS A 362 -8.59 -33.44 12.63
C CYS A 362 -9.19 -32.34 13.53
N LEU A 363 -9.69 -31.26 12.92
CA LEU A 363 -10.33 -30.14 13.60
C LEU A 363 -11.79 -30.41 14.01
N LYS A 364 -12.33 -31.60 13.67
CA LYS A 364 -13.72 -32.01 13.91
C LYS A 364 -14.75 -31.09 13.26
N VAL A 365 -14.43 -30.57 12.08
CA VAL A 365 -15.38 -29.79 11.26
C VAL A 365 -16.31 -30.79 10.55
N PRO A 366 -17.63 -30.69 10.74
CA PRO A 366 -18.58 -31.73 10.32
C PRO A 366 -18.82 -31.76 8.80
N SER A 367 -18.65 -30.62 8.13
CA SER A 367 -18.99 -30.44 6.72
C SER A 367 -17.84 -29.79 5.94
N ASN A 368 -18.03 -29.47 4.66
CA ASN A 368 -17.06 -28.75 3.84
C ASN A 368 -17.19 -27.22 4.01
N GLU A 369 -16.99 -26.75 5.24
CA GLU A 369 -17.21 -25.36 5.63
C GLU A 369 -16.05 -24.81 6.47
N GLY A 370 -16.06 -23.49 6.56
CA GLY A 370 -15.24 -22.70 7.45
C GLY A 370 -13.79 -22.50 7.07
N VAL A 371 -13.15 -21.62 7.82
CA VAL A 371 -11.75 -21.23 7.67
C VAL A 371 -11.06 -21.24 9.03
N LEU A 372 -9.83 -21.73 9.07
CA LEU A 372 -9.03 -21.84 10.28
C LEU A 372 -8.37 -20.51 10.63
N VAL A 373 -8.51 -20.07 11.87
CA VAL A 373 -7.79 -18.92 12.43
C VAL A 373 -6.37 -19.35 12.75
N ARG A 374 -5.40 -18.82 12.00
CA ARG A 374 -3.97 -19.04 12.22
C ARG A 374 -3.37 -18.07 13.23
N ARG A 375 -3.82 -16.82 13.22
CA ARG A 375 -3.31 -15.74 14.07
C ARG A 375 -4.40 -14.69 14.27
N VAL A 376 -4.37 -14.02 15.40
CA VAL A 376 -5.23 -12.87 15.71
C VAL A 376 -4.35 -11.67 16.05
N GLU A 377 -4.65 -10.52 15.46
CA GLU A 377 -3.95 -9.27 15.73
C GLU A 377 -4.21 -8.83 17.19
N PRO A 378 -3.17 -8.57 18.00
CA PRO A 378 -3.35 -8.23 19.42
C PRO A 378 -4.26 -7.02 19.66
N THR A 379 -4.17 -6.03 18.78
CA THR A 379 -4.92 -4.77 18.83
C THR A 379 -6.37 -4.88 18.35
N ALA A 380 -6.76 -5.98 17.69
CA ALA A 380 -8.10 -6.17 17.17
C ALA A 380 -9.10 -6.59 18.28
N GLY A 381 -10.38 -6.24 18.12
CA GLY A 381 -11.44 -6.69 19.04
C GLY A 381 -11.52 -8.23 19.14
N ALA A 382 -11.19 -8.90 18.04
CA ALA A 382 -11.19 -10.35 17.91
C ALA A 382 -10.22 -11.04 18.88
N SER A 383 -9.12 -10.40 19.30
CA SER A 383 -8.12 -11.02 20.20
C SER A 383 -8.70 -11.40 21.57
N LYS A 384 -9.80 -10.74 21.97
CA LYS A 384 -10.50 -11.03 23.23
C LYS A 384 -11.41 -12.25 23.16
N VAL A 385 -11.77 -12.71 21.97
CA VAL A 385 -12.82 -13.73 21.77
C VAL A 385 -12.39 -14.90 20.90
N LEU A 386 -11.63 -14.67 19.83
CA LEU A 386 -11.06 -15.67 18.94
C LEU A 386 -9.70 -16.14 19.44
N LYS A 387 -9.34 -17.38 19.09
CA LYS A 387 -8.07 -18.01 19.41
C LYS A 387 -7.51 -18.71 18.18
N GLU A 388 -6.20 -18.88 18.16
CA GLU A 388 -5.54 -19.74 17.18
C GLU A 388 -6.12 -21.17 17.27
N GLY A 389 -6.42 -21.77 16.13
CA GLY A 389 -7.08 -23.08 16.07
C GLY A 389 -8.61 -23.03 15.98
N ASP A 390 -9.25 -21.88 16.17
CA ASP A 390 -10.69 -21.75 15.93
C ASP A 390 -11.00 -21.88 14.43
N VAL A 391 -12.15 -22.48 14.11
CA VAL A 391 -12.67 -22.50 12.73
C VAL A 391 -13.88 -21.58 12.66
N ILE A 392 -13.82 -20.52 11.87
CA ILE A 392 -14.97 -19.63 11.61
C ILE A 392 -15.85 -20.31 10.56
N VAL A 393 -17.09 -20.61 10.93
CA VAL A 393 -18.08 -21.29 10.06
C VAL A 393 -19.21 -20.36 9.61
N SER A 394 -19.48 -19.27 10.33
CA SER A 394 -20.43 -18.24 9.87
C SER A 394 -20.10 -16.84 10.38
N PHE A 395 -20.59 -15.83 9.68
CA PHE A 395 -20.50 -14.42 10.03
C PHE A 395 -21.86 -13.76 9.85
N ASP A 396 -22.41 -13.18 10.92
CA ASP A 396 -23.75 -12.61 10.97
C ASP A 396 -24.84 -13.52 10.38
N GLY A 397 -24.72 -14.81 10.66
CA GLY A 397 -25.64 -15.84 10.17
C GLY A 397 -25.42 -16.27 8.71
N VAL A 398 -24.39 -15.75 8.02
CA VAL A 398 -24.00 -16.19 6.68
C VAL A 398 -22.92 -17.25 6.77
N ASP A 399 -23.16 -18.43 6.17
CA ASP A 399 -22.21 -19.55 6.21
C ASP A 399 -20.96 -19.29 5.35
N VAL A 400 -19.81 -19.59 5.93
CA VAL A 400 -18.49 -19.47 5.30
C VAL A 400 -18.07 -20.84 4.77
N GLY A 401 -17.76 -20.94 3.49
CA GLY A 401 -17.26 -22.18 2.87
C GLY A 401 -15.79 -22.46 3.16
N SER A 402 -15.33 -23.68 2.87
CA SER A 402 -13.93 -24.12 3.06
C SER A 402 -12.88 -23.23 2.38
N GLU A 403 -13.27 -22.55 1.31
CA GLU A 403 -12.45 -21.61 0.54
C GLU A 403 -12.34 -20.22 1.14
N GLY A 404 -13.07 -19.93 2.23
CA GLY A 404 -13.25 -18.57 2.73
C GLY A 404 -14.18 -17.74 1.85
N THR A 405 -15.11 -18.37 1.14
CA THR A 405 -16.14 -17.69 0.34
C THR A 405 -17.50 -17.77 0.99
N VAL A 406 -18.36 -16.78 0.74
CA VAL A 406 -19.75 -16.70 1.20
C VAL A 406 -20.70 -16.53 0.00
N PRO A 407 -21.99 -16.88 0.14
CA PRO A 407 -23.00 -16.50 -0.84
C PRO A 407 -23.03 -14.98 -1.04
N PHE A 408 -23.08 -14.53 -2.29
CA PHE A 408 -23.05 -13.10 -2.62
C PHE A 408 -24.35 -12.62 -3.26
N ARG A 409 -24.71 -13.24 -4.38
CA ARG A 409 -25.91 -12.96 -5.17
C ARG A 409 -26.62 -14.29 -5.45
N SER A 410 -27.46 -14.33 -6.49
CA SER A 410 -28.27 -15.51 -6.84
C SER A 410 -27.44 -16.81 -6.92
N THR A 411 -26.35 -16.80 -7.67
CA THR A 411 -25.53 -18.00 -7.94
C THR A 411 -24.04 -17.76 -7.73
N GLU A 412 -23.67 -16.57 -7.28
CA GLU A 412 -22.29 -16.13 -7.14
C GLU A 412 -21.81 -16.28 -5.70
N ARG A 413 -20.51 -16.54 -5.54
CA ARG A 413 -19.82 -16.55 -4.25
C ARG A 413 -18.74 -15.48 -4.27
N ILE A 414 -18.50 -14.87 -3.12
CA ILE A 414 -17.47 -13.84 -2.95
C ILE A 414 -16.60 -14.15 -1.74
N ALA A 415 -15.40 -13.59 -1.66
CA ALA A 415 -14.56 -13.69 -0.48
C ALA A 415 -15.31 -13.19 0.76
N PHE A 416 -15.22 -13.93 1.87
CA PHE A 416 -15.82 -13.60 3.15
C PHE A 416 -15.48 -12.18 3.63
N ARG A 417 -14.28 -11.68 3.30
CA ARG A 417 -13.82 -10.31 3.57
C ARG A 417 -14.80 -9.22 3.09
N TYR A 418 -15.59 -9.49 2.05
CA TYR A 418 -16.66 -8.60 1.61
C TYR A 418 -17.67 -8.27 2.72
N LEU A 419 -18.10 -9.26 3.52
CA LEU A 419 -19.07 -9.02 4.60
C LEU A 419 -18.47 -8.14 5.71
N ILE A 420 -17.18 -8.33 5.99
CA ILE A 420 -16.44 -7.50 6.94
C ILE A 420 -16.41 -6.05 6.45
N SER A 421 -16.09 -5.82 5.17
CA SER A 421 -15.99 -4.47 4.61
C SER A 421 -17.34 -3.75 4.43
N GLN A 422 -18.48 -4.44 4.57
CA GLN A 422 -19.79 -3.78 4.58
C GLN A 422 -20.16 -3.19 5.94
N LYS A 423 -19.43 -3.54 7.01
CA LYS A 423 -19.62 -2.99 8.36
C LYS A 423 -19.00 -1.60 8.49
N PHE A 424 -19.46 -0.85 9.48
CA PHE A 424 -18.84 0.41 9.91
C PHE A 424 -17.95 0.18 11.13
N THR A 425 -17.00 1.09 11.32
CA THR A 425 -16.20 1.13 12.55
C THR A 425 -17.09 1.29 13.78
N GLY A 426 -16.90 0.42 14.77
CA GLY A 426 -17.71 0.34 15.99
C GLY A 426 -18.86 -0.66 15.93
N ASP A 427 -19.19 -1.21 14.76
CA ASP A 427 -20.20 -2.27 14.64
C ASP A 427 -19.80 -3.53 15.41
N ILE A 428 -20.78 -4.33 15.78
CA ILE A 428 -20.57 -5.66 16.37
C ILE A 428 -20.90 -6.71 15.29
N ALA A 429 -20.03 -7.70 15.15
CA ALA A 429 -20.24 -8.86 14.31
C ALA A 429 -20.40 -10.12 15.16
N GLU A 430 -21.37 -10.97 14.81
CA GLU A 430 -21.54 -12.31 15.38
C GLU A 430 -20.81 -13.34 14.52
N LEU A 431 -19.95 -14.15 15.14
CA LEU A 431 -19.22 -15.23 14.49
C LEU A 431 -19.70 -16.58 15.02
N GLY A 432 -20.10 -17.47 14.10
CA GLY A 432 -20.20 -18.89 14.40
C GLY A 432 -18.82 -19.52 14.29
N ILE A 433 -18.35 -20.17 15.34
CA ILE A 433 -17.05 -20.83 15.38
C ILE A 433 -17.15 -22.28 15.86
N ILE A 434 -16.17 -23.10 15.48
CA ILE A 434 -15.91 -24.41 16.07
C ILE A 434 -14.59 -24.32 16.84
N ARG A 435 -14.64 -24.61 18.14
CA ARG A 435 -13.48 -24.65 19.03
C ARG A 435 -13.38 -26.02 19.69
N ALA A 436 -12.28 -26.73 19.47
CA ALA A 436 -12.07 -28.10 19.96
C ALA A 436 -13.20 -29.09 19.57
N GLY A 437 -13.87 -28.85 18.44
CA GLY A 437 -15.01 -29.63 17.95
C GLY A 437 -16.38 -29.25 18.53
N VAL A 438 -16.46 -28.17 19.32
CA VAL A 438 -17.72 -27.65 19.85
C VAL A 438 -18.10 -26.37 19.10
N SER A 439 -19.30 -26.36 18.51
CA SER A 439 -19.86 -25.18 17.87
C SER A 439 -20.31 -24.15 18.92
N MET A 440 -19.94 -22.89 18.73
CA MET A 440 -20.35 -21.79 19.60
C MET A 440 -20.46 -20.48 18.82
N LYS A 441 -21.12 -19.49 19.41
CA LYS A 441 -21.21 -18.13 18.87
C LYS A 441 -20.40 -17.18 19.74
N VAL A 442 -19.69 -16.26 19.09
CA VAL A 442 -18.95 -15.18 19.75
C VAL A 442 -19.27 -13.86 19.07
N GLN A 443 -19.10 -12.76 19.78
CA GLN A 443 -19.29 -11.42 19.22
C GLN A 443 -18.01 -10.62 19.37
N THR A 444 -17.69 -9.81 18.36
CA THR A 444 -16.53 -8.91 18.38
C THR A 444 -16.89 -7.54 17.83
N ALA A 445 -16.30 -6.51 18.41
CA ALA A 445 -16.34 -5.17 17.84
C ALA A 445 -15.42 -5.09 16.62
N MET A 446 -15.88 -4.38 15.60
CA MET A 446 -15.23 -4.16 14.32
C MET A 446 -14.53 -2.80 14.35
N ASN A 447 -13.21 -2.79 14.19
CA ASN A 447 -12.40 -1.57 14.20
C ASN A 447 -11.48 -1.56 12.98
N PRO A 448 -10.99 -0.39 12.53
CA PRO A 448 -9.96 -0.30 11.51
C PRO A 448 -8.70 -1.04 11.94
N ARG A 449 -7.97 -1.54 10.95
CA ARG A 449 -6.72 -2.25 11.18
C ARG A 449 -5.66 -1.30 11.77
N VAL A 450 -4.93 -1.76 12.79
CA VAL A 450 -3.81 -0.99 13.35
C VAL A 450 -2.52 -1.46 12.69
N HIS A 451 -2.02 -0.66 11.75
CA HIS A 451 -0.76 -0.92 11.07
C HIS A 451 0.44 -0.53 11.95
N LEU A 452 1.38 -1.45 12.15
CA LEU A 452 2.66 -1.17 12.83
C LEU A 452 3.56 -0.29 11.97
N VAL A 453 3.58 -0.56 10.65
CA VAL A 453 4.21 0.26 9.63
C VAL A 453 3.09 0.80 8.75
N PRO A 454 2.74 2.09 8.85
CA PRO A 454 1.60 2.65 8.14
C PRO A 454 1.90 2.90 6.66
N TYR A 455 0.87 2.73 5.82
CA TYR A 455 0.90 3.03 4.38
C TYR A 455 0.70 4.52 4.08
N HIS A 456 0.19 5.26 5.04
CA HIS A 456 -0.16 6.68 4.89
C HIS A 456 0.08 7.38 6.22
N ILE A 457 0.65 8.59 6.17
CA ILE A 457 0.89 9.41 7.36
C ILE A 457 -0.21 10.46 7.49
N GLU A 458 -0.96 10.40 8.60
CA GLU A 458 -1.97 11.41 8.94
C GLU A 458 -1.32 12.79 9.13
N GLY A 459 -2.00 13.86 8.68
CA GLY A 459 -1.48 15.24 8.80
C GLY A 459 -0.41 15.64 7.79
N GLY A 460 0.22 14.68 7.10
CA GLY A 460 1.03 14.91 5.91
C GLY A 460 2.49 15.31 6.14
N GLN A 461 2.98 15.36 7.38
CA GLN A 461 4.41 15.49 7.70
C GLN A 461 4.82 14.33 8.63
N PRO A 462 5.87 13.56 8.31
CA PRO A 462 6.40 12.53 9.19
C PRO A 462 6.99 13.14 10.47
N SER A 463 6.76 12.45 11.60
CA SER A 463 7.38 12.82 12.88
C SER A 463 8.90 12.57 12.82
N TYR A 464 9.70 13.46 13.42
CA TYR A 464 11.13 13.24 13.55
C TYR A 464 11.71 13.88 14.80
N LEU A 465 12.81 13.32 15.29
CA LEU A 465 13.58 13.80 16.43
C LEU A 465 15.08 13.74 16.13
N ILE A 466 15.81 14.81 16.39
CA ILE A 466 17.26 14.90 16.21
C ILE A 466 17.91 15.05 17.58
N VAL A 467 18.81 14.12 17.94
CA VAL A 467 19.58 14.18 19.18
C VAL A 467 21.06 14.05 18.86
N ALA A 468 21.84 15.11 19.09
CA ALA A 468 23.28 15.13 18.81
C ALA A 468 23.62 14.73 17.35
N GLY A 469 22.74 15.04 16.39
CA GLY A 469 22.88 14.66 14.98
C GLY A 469 22.31 13.29 14.61
N LEU A 470 21.92 12.45 15.56
CA LEU A 470 21.20 11.21 15.27
C LEU A 470 19.75 11.54 14.91
N VAL A 471 19.31 11.16 13.72
CA VAL A 471 17.98 11.47 13.18
C VAL A 471 17.05 10.27 13.34
N PHE A 472 16.04 10.41 14.18
CA PHE A 472 15.04 9.38 14.43
C PHE A 472 13.72 9.68 13.72
N THR A 473 13.12 8.65 13.11
CA THR A 473 11.82 8.72 12.44
C THR A 473 11.07 7.38 12.60
N PRO A 474 9.72 7.35 12.62
CA PRO A 474 8.97 6.10 12.52
C PRO A 474 9.14 5.47 11.13
N LEU A 475 9.33 4.16 11.08
CA LEU A 475 9.29 3.40 9.83
C LEU A 475 7.87 3.46 9.24
N SER A 476 7.78 3.77 7.95
CA SER A 476 6.52 3.84 7.20
C SER A 476 6.74 3.34 5.78
N GLU A 477 5.69 2.90 5.09
CA GLU A 477 5.82 2.43 3.70
C GLU A 477 6.34 3.53 2.76
N PRO A 478 5.88 4.80 2.85
CA PRO A 478 6.45 5.86 2.01
C PRO A 478 7.96 6.08 2.23
N LEU A 479 8.46 5.86 3.45
CA LEU A 479 9.90 5.91 3.72
C LEU A 479 10.64 4.74 3.08
N ILE A 480 10.07 3.52 3.14
CA ILE A 480 10.66 2.33 2.50
C ILE A 480 10.71 2.52 0.99
N ASP A 481 9.65 3.09 0.39
CA ASP A 481 9.57 3.37 -1.03
C ASP A 481 10.60 4.43 -1.47
N GLU A 482 10.81 5.48 -0.67
CA GLU A 482 11.78 6.55 -0.98
C GLU A 482 13.24 6.10 -0.84
N GLU A 483 13.56 5.35 0.24
CA GLU A 483 14.90 4.83 0.49
C GLU A 483 15.25 3.62 -0.41
N CYS A 484 14.25 2.97 -1.01
CA CYS A 484 14.32 1.70 -1.72
C CYS A 484 14.61 0.49 -0.80
N GLU A 485 14.05 -0.68 -1.13
CA GLU A 485 14.17 -1.89 -0.29
C GLU A 485 15.62 -2.31 -0.01
N ASP A 486 16.53 -2.11 -0.96
CA ASP A 486 17.94 -2.50 -0.83
C ASP A 486 18.70 -1.78 0.30
N SER A 487 18.30 -0.54 0.65
CA SER A 487 19.00 0.28 1.65
C SER A 487 18.44 0.12 3.07
N ILE A 488 17.19 -0.35 3.20
CA ILE A 488 16.51 -0.56 4.49
C ILE A 488 17.04 -1.80 5.21
N GLY A 489 17.42 -2.82 4.44
CA GLY A 489 17.93 -4.08 4.98
C GLY A 489 16.84 -5.08 5.35
N LEU A 490 17.20 -6.37 5.24
CA LEU A 490 16.26 -7.48 5.33
C LEU A 490 15.50 -7.56 6.66
N LYS A 491 16.14 -7.21 7.79
CA LYS A 491 15.53 -7.30 9.13
C LYS A 491 14.36 -6.33 9.28
N LEU A 492 14.57 -5.06 8.92
CA LEU A 492 13.53 -4.05 8.95
C LEU A 492 12.42 -4.35 7.95
N LEU A 493 12.75 -4.76 6.73
CA LEU A 493 11.74 -5.17 5.75
C LEU A 493 10.89 -6.34 6.25
N THR A 494 11.52 -7.36 6.85
CA THR A 494 10.78 -8.50 7.42
C THR A 494 9.85 -8.07 8.55
N LYS A 495 10.29 -7.13 9.40
CA LYS A 495 9.42 -6.53 10.42
C LYS A 495 8.27 -5.75 9.80
N ALA A 496 8.53 -4.93 8.79
CA ALA A 496 7.51 -4.14 8.11
C ALA A 496 6.41 -5.02 7.48
N ARG A 497 6.79 -6.14 6.85
CA ARG A 497 5.86 -7.02 6.16
C ARG A 497 5.09 -7.98 7.08
N TYR A 498 5.72 -8.46 8.16
CA TYR A 498 5.16 -9.59 8.96
C TYR A 498 4.87 -9.28 10.44
N SER A 499 5.41 -8.19 10.99
CA SER A 499 5.13 -7.85 12.39
C SER A 499 3.80 -7.12 12.53
N MET A 500 3.12 -7.40 13.64
CA MET A 500 1.85 -6.80 14.00
C MET A 500 2.04 -5.87 15.19
N ALA A 501 1.26 -4.80 15.26
CA ALA A 501 1.22 -3.96 16.44
C ALA A 501 0.70 -4.78 17.64
N ARG A 502 1.42 -4.71 18.75
CA ARG A 502 1.10 -5.36 20.03
C ARG A 502 0.13 -4.50 20.83
N PHE A 503 0.26 -3.18 20.73
CA PHE A 503 -0.65 -2.21 21.34
C PHE A 503 -0.90 -1.04 20.39
N LYS A 504 -1.98 -0.29 20.62
CA LYS A 504 -2.33 0.87 19.79
C LYS A 504 -1.28 1.96 19.94
N GLY A 505 -0.80 2.51 18.82
CA GLY A 505 0.22 3.56 18.81
C GLY A 505 1.65 3.05 19.00
N GLU A 506 1.88 1.74 18.92
CA GLU A 506 3.23 1.19 18.77
C GLU A 506 3.82 1.59 17.41
N GLN A 507 5.11 1.94 17.39
CA GLN A 507 5.85 2.23 16.16
C GLN A 507 7.24 1.57 16.20
N ILE A 508 7.74 1.22 15.02
CA ILE A 508 9.16 0.93 14.82
C ILE A 508 9.87 2.27 14.63
N VAL A 509 10.61 2.71 15.65
CA VAL A 509 11.45 3.91 15.54
C VAL A 509 12.81 3.50 15.01
N ILE A 510 13.26 4.16 13.95
CA ILE A 510 14.57 3.92 13.35
C ILE A 510 15.45 5.16 13.49
N LEU A 511 16.76 4.95 13.54
CA LEU A 511 17.76 5.95 13.17
C LEU A 511 17.87 5.93 11.65
N SER A 512 17.39 6.96 10.97
CA SER A 512 17.49 7.03 9.49
C SER A 512 18.92 7.34 9.06
N GLN A 513 19.56 8.32 9.70
CA GLN A 513 20.92 8.76 9.39
C GLN A 513 21.58 9.49 10.57
N VAL A 514 22.89 9.72 10.46
CA VAL A 514 23.66 10.54 11.40
C VAL A 514 24.24 11.77 10.71
N LEU A 515 23.89 12.96 11.22
CA LEU A 515 24.48 14.23 10.83
C LEU A 515 25.84 14.36 11.52
N ALA A 516 26.91 14.04 10.79
CA ALA A 516 28.28 14.01 11.30
C ALA A 516 28.67 15.29 12.07
N ASN A 517 29.17 15.10 13.30
CA ASN A 517 29.61 16.14 14.21
C ASN A 517 30.61 15.56 15.24
N GLU A 518 31.40 16.41 15.88
CA GLU A 518 32.36 15.97 16.90
C GLU A 518 31.73 15.16 18.05
N VAL A 519 30.47 15.42 18.38
CA VAL A 519 29.77 14.72 19.47
C VAL A 519 29.38 13.27 19.12
N ASN A 520 29.30 12.93 17.82
CA ASN A 520 28.84 11.63 17.33
C ASN A 520 29.91 10.86 16.54
N ILE A 521 31.19 11.18 16.77
CA ILE A 521 32.32 10.51 16.12
C ILE A 521 32.25 9.00 16.32
N GLY A 522 32.38 8.26 15.21
CA GLY A 522 32.31 6.80 15.15
C GLY A 522 30.91 6.24 14.88
N TYR A 523 29.89 7.08 14.77
CA TYR A 523 28.51 6.70 14.46
C TYR A 523 28.04 7.18 13.08
N GLU A 524 28.90 7.83 12.30
CA GLU A 524 28.53 8.59 11.09
C GLU A 524 27.92 7.72 9.97
N ASP A 525 28.36 6.47 9.87
CA ASP A 525 27.93 5.53 8.84
C ASP A 525 26.66 4.73 9.24
N MET A 526 26.06 5.03 10.39
CA MET A 526 24.83 4.37 10.84
C MET A 526 23.61 4.92 10.09
N SER A 527 22.80 4.01 9.52
CA SER A 527 21.56 4.35 8.81
C SER A 527 20.57 3.21 8.87
N ASN A 528 19.28 3.53 8.86
CA ASN A 528 18.17 2.58 8.85
C ASN A 528 18.26 1.47 9.93
N GLU A 529 18.60 1.86 11.16
CA GLU A 529 18.73 0.91 12.29
C GLU A 529 17.60 1.11 13.30
N GLN A 530 16.91 0.03 13.70
CA GLN A 530 15.86 0.14 14.72
C GLN A 530 16.45 0.46 16.09
N VAL A 531 15.96 1.52 16.74
CA VAL A 531 16.26 1.80 18.14
C VAL A 531 15.27 1.07 19.05
N LEU A 532 15.77 0.23 19.95
CA LEU A 532 14.97 -0.63 20.83
C LEU A 532 14.82 -0.04 22.22
N LYS A 533 15.89 0.52 22.78
CA LYS A 533 15.88 1.09 24.13
C LYS A 533 16.62 2.42 24.21
N PHE A 534 16.21 3.23 25.18
CA PHE A 534 16.90 4.43 25.62
C PHE A 534 17.15 4.33 27.13
N ASN A 535 18.41 4.42 27.56
CA ASN A 535 18.85 4.24 28.95
C ASN A 535 18.22 2.99 29.62
N GLY A 536 18.20 1.85 28.90
CA GLY A 536 17.61 0.60 29.38
C GLY A 536 16.08 0.50 29.31
N THR A 537 15.38 1.60 29.00
CA THR A 537 13.91 1.63 28.86
C THR A 537 13.49 1.32 27.42
N ARG A 538 12.58 0.37 27.22
CA ARG A 538 12.10 -0.01 25.88
C ARG A 538 11.27 1.12 25.26
N ILE A 539 11.60 1.47 24.02
CA ILE A 539 10.89 2.51 23.26
C ILE A 539 9.57 1.93 22.74
N LYS A 540 8.50 2.72 22.85
CA LYS A 540 7.14 2.35 22.44
C LYS A 540 6.79 2.95 21.07
N ASN A 541 7.15 4.22 20.89
CA ASN A 541 6.96 5.02 19.69
C ASN A 541 7.87 6.25 19.76
N ILE A 542 7.89 7.09 18.71
CA ILE A 542 8.80 8.24 18.65
C ILE A 542 8.46 9.31 19.69
N HIS A 543 7.19 9.48 20.04
CA HIS A 543 6.77 10.43 21.08
C HIS A 543 7.26 9.99 22.47
N HIS A 544 7.25 8.69 22.75
CA HIS A 544 7.85 8.13 23.96
C HIS A 544 9.36 8.38 23.99
N LEU A 545 10.05 8.20 22.86
CA LEU A 545 11.50 8.49 22.77
C LEU A 545 11.80 9.97 23.05
N ALA A 546 11.07 10.89 22.42
CA ALA A 546 11.23 12.33 22.65
C ALA A 546 11.02 12.67 24.14
N HIS A 547 9.98 12.12 24.76
CA HIS A 547 9.69 12.30 26.17
C HIS A 547 10.81 11.79 27.08
N LEU A 548 11.36 10.60 26.81
CA LEU A 548 12.46 10.04 27.58
C LEU A 548 13.73 10.89 27.47
N VAL A 549 14.03 11.42 26.28
CA VAL A 549 15.15 12.32 26.04
C VAL A 549 14.98 13.62 26.82
N ASP A 550 13.79 14.22 26.78
CA ASP A 550 13.49 15.47 27.49
C ASP A 550 13.58 15.32 29.02
N LEU A 551 13.19 14.17 29.55
CA LEU A 551 13.28 13.87 30.99
C LEU A 551 14.67 13.43 31.45
N CYS A 552 15.59 13.12 30.53
CA CYS A 552 16.85 12.47 30.87
C CYS A 552 17.75 13.38 31.74
N LYS A 553 17.91 12.98 33.01
CA LYS A 553 18.79 13.64 33.97
C LYS A 553 20.18 12.99 34.08
N ASP A 554 20.40 11.87 33.41
CA ASP A 554 21.65 11.13 33.43
C ASP A 554 22.78 11.84 32.67
N LYS A 555 24.02 11.44 32.96
CA LYS A 555 25.21 11.96 32.27
C LYS A 555 25.25 11.57 30.80
N TYR A 556 24.80 10.35 30.49
CA TYR A 556 24.88 9.75 29.17
C TYR A 556 23.50 9.48 28.61
N LEU A 557 23.39 9.63 27.29
CA LEU A 557 22.28 9.18 26.46
C LEU A 557 22.72 7.88 25.80
N VAL A 558 22.08 6.77 26.18
CA VAL A 558 22.44 5.42 25.72
C VAL A 558 21.32 4.90 24.85
N PHE A 559 21.58 4.78 23.55
CA PHE A 559 20.68 4.20 22.57
C PHE A 559 21.10 2.76 22.29
N GLU A 560 20.20 1.82 22.55
CA GLU A 560 20.39 0.40 22.21
C GLU A 560 19.63 0.11 20.91
N PHE A 561 20.36 -0.31 19.88
CA PHE A 561 19.83 -0.67 18.58
C PHE A 561 19.64 -2.18 18.45
N GLU A 562 19.12 -2.60 17.30
CA GLU A 562 19.18 -3.99 16.88
C GLU A 562 20.64 -4.50 16.86
N ASP A 563 20.81 -5.83 16.93
CA ASP A 563 22.12 -6.51 17.07
C ASP A 563 22.96 -6.14 18.30
N ASN A 564 22.34 -5.51 19.31
CA ASN A 564 23.01 -5.01 20.52
C ASN A 564 24.06 -3.92 20.23
N TYR A 565 23.93 -3.20 19.12
CA TYR A 565 24.76 -2.03 18.87
C TYR A 565 24.39 -0.91 19.85
N LEU A 566 25.39 -0.24 20.42
CA LEU A 566 25.21 0.81 21.43
C LEU A 566 25.79 2.13 20.91
N ALA A 567 24.96 3.18 20.86
CA ALA A 567 25.44 4.54 20.70
C ALA A 567 25.32 5.27 22.05
N VAL A 568 26.45 5.74 22.58
CA VAL A 568 26.52 6.49 23.83
C VAL A 568 26.99 7.90 23.54
N LEU A 569 26.21 8.88 24.00
CA LEU A 569 26.48 10.31 23.85
C LEU A 569 26.51 10.98 25.22
N GLU A 570 27.40 11.97 25.41
CA GLU A 570 27.37 12.80 26.61
C GLU A 570 26.27 13.87 26.48
N ARG A 571 25.34 13.91 27.43
CA ARG A 571 24.13 14.74 27.32
C ARG A 571 24.44 16.22 27.21
N GLU A 572 25.31 16.76 28.08
CA GLU A 572 25.62 18.19 28.06
C GLU A 572 26.33 18.63 26.78
N ALA A 573 27.23 17.79 26.25
CA ALA A 573 27.88 18.04 24.96
C ALA A 573 26.85 18.00 23.82
N SER A 574 25.93 17.03 23.85
CA SER A 574 24.84 16.89 22.88
C SER A 574 23.94 18.12 22.83
N SER A 575 23.51 18.63 24.00
CA SER A 575 22.68 19.84 24.07
C SER A 575 23.41 21.08 23.56
N LYS A 576 24.71 21.21 23.84
CA LYS A 576 25.53 22.32 23.33
C LYS A 576 25.72 22.25 21.81
N ALA A 577 25.88 21.04 21.26
CA ALA A 577 26.09 20.82 19.83
C ALA A 577 24.82 21.00 18.98
N SER A 578 23.62 20.80 19.55
CA SER A 578 22.33 20.84 18.83
C SER A 578 22.20 22.05 17.90
N SER A 579 22.38 23.28 18.42
CA SER A 579 22.25 24.49 17.61
C SER A 579 23.28 24.62 16.47
N CYS A 580 24.48 24.08 16.65
CA CYS A 580 25.52 24.07 15.62
C CYS A 580 25.13 23.10 14.50
N ILE A 581 24.75 21.87 14.86
CA ILE A 581 24.34 20.83 13.92
C ILE A 581 23.16 21.31 13.08
N LEU A 582 22.08 21.80 13.70
CA LEU A 582 20.91 22.27 12.94
C LEU A 582 21.27 23.40 11.97
N LYS A 583 22.13 24.33 12.40
CA LYS A 583 22.57 25.45 11.56
C LYS A 583 23.44 24.99 10.38
N ASP A 584 24.39 24.09 10.63
CA ASP A 584 25.34 23.61 9.61
C ASP A 584 24.64 22.78 8.53
N TYR A 585 23.63 22.00 8.91
CA TYR A 585 22.83 21.17 7.99
C TYR A 585 21.57 21.88 7.48
N GLY A 586 21.30 23.12 7.89
CA GLY A 586 20.16 23.92 7.43
C GLY A 586 18.80 23.40 7.87
N ILE A 587 18.73 22.81 9.06
CA ILE A 587 17.53 22.19 9.63
C ILE A 587 16.77 23.22 10.47
N PRO A 588 15.45 23.44 10.23
CA PRO A 588 14.70 24.47 10.95
C PRO A 588 14.50 24.21 12.45
N SER A 589 14.37 22.93 12.85
CA SER A 589 14.03 22.50 14.21
C SER A 589 14.65 21.14 14.51
N GLU A 590 14.94 20.85 15.78
CA GLU A 590 15.41 19.52 16.20
C GLU A 590 14.31 18.46 16.17
N ARG A 591 13.03 18.86 16.10
CA ARG A 591 11.89 17.95 16.10
C ARG A 591 10.71 18.47 15.29
N SER A 592 9.85 17.55 14.86
CA SER A 592 8.55 17.87 14.28
C SER A 592 7.59 18.46 15.33
N SER A 593 6.58 19.21 14.86
CA SER A 593 5.69 19.97 15.75
C SER A 593 4.83 19.13 16.67
N ASP A 594 4.47 17.92 16.26
CA ASP A 594 3.70 16.95 17.04
C ASP A 594 4.45 16.47 18.29
N LEU A 595 5.80 16.48 18.28
CA LEU A 595 6.62 16.06 19.43
C LEU A 595 6.85 17.19 20.45
N LEU A 596 6.21 18.35 20.25
CA LEU A 596 6.16 19.42 21.26
C LEU A 596 4.98 19.25 22.21
N GLU A 597 4.00 18.44 21.84
CA GLU A 597 2.86 18.13 22.69
C GLU A 597 3.26 17.25 23.88
N PRO A 598 2.54 17.30 25.01
CA PRO A 598 2.84 16.45 26.15
C PRO A 598 2.60 14.98 25.80
N TYR A 599 3.54 14.10 26.15
CA TYR A 599 3.39 12.67 25.92
C TYR A 599 2.24 12.08 26.74
N ILE A 600 1.40 11.32 26.07
CA ILE A 600 0.31 10.53 26.66
C ILE A 600 0.68 9.06 26.48
N ASP A 601 0.79 8.31 27.58
CA ASP A 601 1.06 6.87 27.50
C ASP A 601 -0.15 6.15 26.87
N PRO A 602 0.01 5.55 25.67
CA PRO A 602 -1.11 4.91 24.97
C PRO A 602 -1.65 3.67 25.67
N ILE A 603 -0.92 3.10 26.65
CA ILE A 603 -1.27 1.86 27.34
C ILE A 603 -2.11 2.15 28.62
N GLY A 604 -2.08 3.38 29.14
CA GLY A 604 -2.66 3.73 30.43
C GLY A 604 -1.96 3.01 31.60
N GLU A 605 -2.05 3.57 32.82
CA GLU A 605 -1.32 3.04 34.00
C GLU A 605 -1.72 1.62 34.44
N ASN A 606 -2.75 1.00 33.85
CA ASN A 606 -3.34 -0.26 34.33
C ASN A 606 -3.17 -1.50 33.42
N GLN A 607 -2.37 -1.44 32.36
CA GLN A 607 -1.96 -2.64 31.60
C GLN A 607 -0.47 -2.90 31.80
N VAL A 608 -0.15 -3.59 32.89
CA VAL A 608 1.18 -4.18 33.10
C VAL A 608 1.35 -5.27 32.04
N ILE A 609 2.15 -5.00 31.02
CA ILE A 609 2.58 -6.08 30.12
C ILE A 609 3.62 -6.88 30.89
N GLU A 610 3.31 -8.14 31.22
CA GLU A 610 4.26 -9.03 31.88
C GLU A 610 5.52 -9.14 31.01
N HIS A 611 6.68 -8.86 31.60
CA HIS A 611 7.99 -8.91 30.94
C HIS A 611 8.32 -10.28 30.30
N HIS A 612 7.56 -11.32 30.65
CA HIS A 612 7.70 -12.68 30.12
C HIS A 612 6.89 -12.97 28.83
N ASP A 613 5.90 -12.12 28.50
CA ASP A 613 5.04 -12.27 27.30
C ASP A 613 5.44 -11.31 26.15
N LEU A 614 6.50 -10.52 26.35
CA LEU A 614 7.08 -9.60 25.37
C LEU A 614 8.29 -10.20 24.66
N GLY A 615 8.18 -11.48 24.27
CA GLY A 615 9.08 -12.06 23.28
C GLY A 615 9.09 -11.17 22.04
N ASP A 616 10.26 -11.00 21.44
CA ASP A 616 10.35 -10.40 20.10
C ASP A 616 9.29 -11.05 19.22
N SER A 617 8.55 -10.24 18.46
CA SER A 617 7.68 -10.73 17.39
C SER A 617 8.42 -11.85 16.67
N PRO A 618 7.83 -13.05 16.48
CA PRO A 618 8.55 -14.26 16.08
C PRO A 618 8.97 -14.12 14.64
N VAL A 619 10.07 -13.41 14.44
CA VAL A 619 11.00 -13.66 13.36
C VAL A 619 12.31 -13.94 14.06
N THR A 620 12.28 -15.00 14.88
CA THR A 620 13.54 -15.66 15.21
C THR A 620 14.07 -16.24 13.90
N ASN A 621 15.38 -16.27 13.70
CA ASN A 621 16.03 -16.85 12.51
C ASN A 621 15.65 -18.33 12.20
N SER A 622 14.74 -18.92 12.98
CA SER A 622 14.14 -20.25 12.81
C SER A 622 12.82 -20.26 12.03
N ASP A 623 12.18 -19.11 11.77
CA ASP A 623 10.89 -19.02 11.07
C ASP A 623 11.01 -18.76 9.55
N PHE A 624 12.16 -19.09 8.95
CA PHE A 624 12.30 -19.17 7.50
C PHE A 624 11.45 -20.32 6.96
N GLY A 625 10.19 -20.03 6.65
CA GLY A 625 9.39 -20.86 5.76
C GLY A 625 10.05 -20.91 4.37
N SER A 626 9.77 -21.97 3.60
CA SER A 626 10.27 -22.16 2.23
C SER A 626 10.08 -20.95 1.33
N ASP A 627 9.04 -20.16 1.59
CA ASP A 627 8.67 -19.00 0.77
C ASP A 627 9.64 -17.82 0.97
N GLY A 628 10.24 -17.67 2.16
CA GLY A 628 11.28 -16.65 2.41
C GLY A 628 12.64 -17.00 1.81
N LEU A 629 12.90 -18.29 1.60
CA LEU A 629 14.10 -18.83 0.96
C LEU A 629 14.01 -18.85 -0.58
N GLN A 630 12.82 -18.60 -1.12
CA GLN A 630 12.59 -18.52 -2.57
C GLN A 630 12.70 -17.08 -3.08
N TRP A 631 12.59 -16.10 -2.17
CA TRP A 631 12.79 -14.67 -2.44
C TRP A 631 14.26 -14.24 -2.32
N ALA A 632 15.00 -14.79 -1.35
CA ALA A 632 16.46 -14.64 -1.23
C ALA A 632 17.21 -15.53 -2.23
#